data_AF-A0A401H655-F1
#
_entry.id   AF-A0A401H655-F1
#
_cell.length_a   1.000
_cell.length_b   1.000
_cell.length_c   1.000
_cell.angle_alpha   90.00
_cell.angle_beta   90.00
_cell.angle_gamma   90.00
#
_symmetry.space_group_name_H-M   'P 1'
#
loop_
_entity.id
_entity.type
_entity.pdbx_description
1 polymer ?
#
loop_
_entity_poly.entity_id
_entity_poly.type
_entity_poly.pdbx_seq_one_letter_code
_entity_poly.pdbx_strand_id
1 'polypeptide(L)'
;MTEVCIALYKSGQKGRYHWALVLPSGNATTIGNNADVFQIRLNESWVPSHQRVTLTSSISFLCCIRLPPAVGTNDELKGIIASFDASQGDTKLLFTHTSWTCAQWVIRSLGALVEGRRMDGAVTASGKEMFYARINAIGSKVEEGSIAGQVVYGVRVVSWDVNM
;
A
#
# COMPACT_ATOMS: atom_id res chain seq x y z
N MET A 1 -12.50 -8.22 11.04
CA MET A 1 -11.90 -7.82 9.76
C MET A 1 -11.09 -6.57 10.01
N THR A 2 -9.96 -6.42 9.32
CA THR A 2 -8.98 -5.35 9.53
C THR A 2 -8.87 -4.51 8.26
N GLU A 3 -8.92 -3.19 8.41
CA GLU A 3 -8.72 -2.27 7.28
C GLU A 3 -7.27 -2.36 6.76
N VAL A 4 -7.11 -2.42 5.44
CA VAL A 4 -5.80 -2.38 4.79
C VAL A 4 -5.82 -1.30 3.72
N CYS A 5 -4.78 -0.46 3.72
CA CYS A 5 -4.60 0.57 2.70
C CYS A 5 -3.23 0.51 2.07
N ILE A 6 -3.12 1.09 0.86
CA ILE A 6 -1.85 1.50 0.27
C ILE A 6 -1.71 3.00 0.46
N ALA A 7 -0.72 3.46 1.23
CA ALA A 7 -0.32 4.85 1.23
C ALA A 7 0.56 5.16 0.02
N LEU A 8 0.23 6.23 -0.69
CA LEU A 8 1.03 6.77 -1.78
C LEU A 8 1.76 8.03 -1.31
N TYR A 9 3.05 8.11 -1.62
CA TYR A 9 3.88 9.28 -1.39
C TYR A 9 4.48 9.75 -2.71
N LYS A 10 4.47 11.06 -2.95
CA LYS A 10 5.07 11.67 -4.15
C LYS A 10 6.58 11.43 -4.18
N SER A 11 7.09 11.01 -5.33
CA SER A 11 8.53 10.78 -5.57
C SER A 11 9.25 11.94 -6.26
N GLY A 12 8.53 13.04 -6.53
CA GLY A 12 9.03 14.18 -7.32
C GLY A 12 8.80 14.04 -8.82
N GLN A 13 8.37 12.86 -9.30
CA GLN A 13 7.94 12.63 -10.68
C GLN A 13 6.43 12.34 -10.71
N LYS A 14 5.69 13.09 -11.53
CA LYS A 14 4.24 12.91 -11.68
C LYS A 14 3.92 11.48 -12.10
N GLY A 15 2.92 10.87 -11.46
CA GLY A 15 2.51 9.49 -11.76
C GLY A 15 3.45 8.41 -11.21
N ARG A 16 4.50 8.78 -10.47
CA ARG A 16 5.39 7.85 -9.77
C ARG A 16 5.30 8.05 -8.28
N TYR A 17 4.98 6.99 -7.56
CA TYR A 17 4.74 7.03 -6.12
C TYR A 17 5.63 6.02 -5.40
N HIS A 18 6.08 6.40 -4.21
CA HIS A 18 6.52 5.45 -3.22
C HIS A 18 5.29 4.84 -2.54
N TRP A 19 5.25 3.51 -2.44
CA TRP A 19 4.13 2.78 -1.88
C TRP A 19 4.47 2.23 -0.50
N ALA A 20 3.49 2.25 0.39
CA ALA A 20 3.55 1.56 1.67
C ALA A 20 2.21 0.89 1.97
N LEU A 21 2.24 -0.27 2.62
CA LEU A 21 1.06 -0.87 3.23
C LEU A 21 0.78 -0.20 4.57
N VAL A 22 -0.49 0.02 4.86
CA VAL A 22 -0.93 0.69 6.08
C VAL A 22 -2.01 -0.13 6.75
N LEU A 23 -1.82 -0.36 8.04
CA LEU A 23 -2.81 -0.93 8.95
C LEU A 23 -3.14 0.10 10.05
N PRO A 24 -4.38 0.12 10.57
CA PRO A 24 -4.69 0.84 11.80
C PRO A 24 -3.79 0.38 12.95
N SER A 25 -3.40 1.29 13.83
CA SER A 25 -2.63 0.91 15.01
C SER A 25 -3.52 0.45 16.18
N GLY A 26 -3.07 -0.56 16.90
CA GLY A 26 -3.78 -1.13 18.06
C GLY A 26 -5.20 -1.60 17.72
N ASN A 27 -6.16 -1.24 18.57
CA ASN A 27 -7.59 -1.53 18.38
C ASN A 27 -8.32 -0.45 17.56
N ALA A 28 -7.60 0.50 16.95
CA ALA A 28 -8.23 1.53 16.15
C ALA A 28 -8.90 0.90 14.92
N THR A 29 -10.10 1.37 14.60
CA THR A 29 -10.89 0.91 13.45
C THR A 29 -10.60 1.72 12.19
N THR A 30 -9.72 2.72 12.26
CA THR A 30 -9.51 3.71 11.19
C THR A 30 -8.06 4.17 11.07
N ILE A 31 -7.61 4.36 9.84
CA ILE A 31 -6.29 4.91 9.50
C ILE A 31 -6.29 6.45 9.70
N GLY A 32 -5.32 6.97 10.44
CA GLY A 32 -5.29 8.41 10.78
C GLY A 32 -4.05 8.83 11.57
N ASN A 33 -4.22 9.02 12.88
CA ASN A 33 -3.23 9.71 13.71
C ASN A 33 -2.06 8.83 14.18
N ASN A 34 -2.15 7.51 14.03
CA ASN A 34 -1.10 6.56 14.33
C ASN A 34 -1.38 5.31 13.51
N ALA A 35 -0.77 5.21 12.34
CA ALA A 35 -0.90 4.04 11.48
C ALA A 35 0.39 3.23 11.50
N ASP A 36 0.27 1.91 11.51
CA ASP A 36 1.40 1.01 11.34
C ASP A 36 1.68 0.91 9.83
N VAL A 37 2.83 1.47 9.41
CA VAL A 37 3.23 1.61 8.01
C VAL A 37 4.34 0.61 7.68
N PHE A 38 4.10 -0.22 6.69
CA PHE A 38 5.00 -1.26 6.20
C PHE A 38 5.46 -0.92 4.79
N GLN A 39 6.76 -0.81 4.61
CA GLN A 39 7.39 -0.39 3.36
C GLN A 39 8.83 -0.91 3.33
N ILE A 40 9.41 -0.88 2.13
CA ILE A 40 10.84 -1.06 1.93
C ILE A 40 11.42 0.21 1.31
N ARG A 41 12.69 0.48 1.58
CA ARG A 41 13.42 1.62 1.02
C ARG A 41 14.73 1.14 0.41
N LEU A 42 15.17 1.84 -0.64
CA LEU A 42 16.48 1.62 -1.23
C LEU A 42 17.50 2.48 -0.49
N ASN A 43 18.40 1.85 0.25
CA ASN A 43 19.54 2.47 0.94
C ASN A 43 20.77 1.59 0.71
N GLU A 44 21.43 1.76 -0.45
CA GLU A 44 22.44 0.85 -1.03
C GLU A 44 21.88 -0.53 -1.41
N SER A 45 21.06 -1.11 -0.52
CA SER A 45 20.24 -2.30 -0.73
C SER A 45 18.79 -2.04 -0.31
N TRP A 46 17.87 -2.92 -0.72
CA TRP A 46 16.49 -2.83 -0.26
C TRP A 46 16.40 -3.28 1.20
N VAL A 47 15.91 -2.39 2.08
CA VAL A 47 15.78 -2.65 3.51
C VAL A 47 14.34 -2.42 3.99
N PRO A 48 13.85 -3.18 4.98
CA PRO A 48 12.58 -2.88 5.62
C PRO A 48 12.65 -1.52 6.34
N SER A 49 11.57 -0.73 6.24
CA SER A 49 11.45 0.57 6.92
C SER A 49 10.05 0.70 7.55
N HIS A 50 9.73 -0.29 8.40
CA HIS A 50 8.45 -0.39 9.08
C HIS A 50 8.42 0.55 10.28
N GLN A 51 7.35 1.34 10.40
CA GLN A 51 7.27 2.35 11.45
C GLN A 51 5.82 2.73 11.74
N ARG A 52 5.57 3.19 12.97
CA ARG A 52 4.32 3.83 13.33
C ARG A 52 4.44 5.33 13.07
N VAL A 53 3.54 5.88 12.27
CA VAL A 53 3.57 7.30 11.91
C VAL A 53 2.17 7.91 11.82
N THR A 54 2.12 9.22 12.03
CA THR A 54 1.02 10.06 11.53
C THR A 54 1.28 10.32 10.05
N LEU A 55 0.45 9.77 9.17
CA LEU A 55 0.67 9.83 7.71
C LEU A 55 0.77 11.26 7.18
N THR A 56 -0.07 12.16 7.69
CA THR A 56 -0.14 13.57 7.30
C THR A 56 1.06 14.40 7.76
N SER A 57 1.95 13.86 8.59
CA SER A 57 3.20 14.55 8.97
C SER A 57 4.21 14.62 7.82
N SER A 58 4.06 13.76 6.81
CA SER A 58 4.94 13.75 5.64
C SER A 58 4.40 14.68 4.56
N ILE A 59 5.22 15.66 4.14
CA ILE A 59 4.88 16.57 3.03
C ILE A 59 4.70 15.86 1.69
N SER A 60 5.27 14.66 1.53
CA SER A 60 5.14 13.87 0.31
C SER A 60 3.92 12.94 0.35
N PHE A 61 3.26 12.77 1.51
CA PHE A 61 2.06 11.95 1.60
C PHE A 61 0.97 12.51 0.69
N LEU A 62 0.39 11.65 -0.14
CA LEU A 62 -0.65 12.00 -1.11
C LEU A 62 -2.03 11.54 -0.66
N CYS A 63 -2.19 10.23 -0.45
CA CYS A 63 -3.44 9.62 -0.01
C CYS A 63 -3.22 8.18 0.46
N CYS A 64 -4.26 7.62 1.09
CA CYS A 64 -4.43 6.19 1.27
C CYS A 64 -5.46 5.66 0.27
N ILE A 65 -5.17 4.53 -0.34
CA ILE A 65 -6.12 3.78 -1.16
C ILE A 65 -6.60 2.59 -0.33
N ARG A 66 -7.88 2.59 0.03
CA ARG A 66 -8.54 1.54 0.81
C ARG A 66 -8.75 0.32 -0.05
N LEU A 67 -8.21 -0.81 0.39
CA LEU A 67 -8.38 -2.13 -0.21
C LEU A 67 -9.57 -2.87 0.44
N PRO A 68 -10.00 -4.03 -0.09
CA PRO A 68 -10.89 -4.91 0.64
C PRO A 68 -10.27 -5.23 2.02
N PRO A 69 -11.09 -5.31 3.08
CA PRO A 69 -10.57 -5.59 4.40
C PRO A 69 -10.00 -7.00 4.47
N ALA A 70 -9.02 -7.20 5.34
CA ALA A 70 -8.42 -8.50 5.57
C ALA A 70 -9.05 -9.23 6.77
N VAL A 71 -9.12 -10.55 6.70
CA VAL A 71 -9.47 -11.47 7.78
C VAL A 71 -8.26 -11.67 8.68
N GLY A 72 -8.43 -11.43 9.98
CA GLY A 72 -7.37 -11.51 10.98
C GLY A 72 -7.32 -10.25 11.83
N THR A 73 -6.60 -10.34 12.95
CA THR A 73 -6.31 -9.20 13.82
C THR A 73 -5.22 -8.32 13.21
N ASN A 74 -5.13 -7.08 13.67
CA ASN A 74 -4.03 -6.18 13.29
C ASN A 74 -2.67 -6.84 13.53
N ASP A 75 -2.44 -7.45 14.68
CA ASP A 75 -1.11 -7.99 15.03
C ASP A 75 -0.74 -9.24 14.21
N GLU A 76 -1.71 -10.10 13.89
CA GLU A 76 -1.50 -11.22 12.95
C GLU A 76 -1.06 -10.71 11.57
N LEU A 77 -1.77 -9.72 11.03
CA LEU A 77 -1.45 -9.17 9.71
C LEU A 77 -0.12 -8.43 9.70
N LYS A 78 0.22 -7.70 10.77
CA LYS A 78 1.55 -7.08 10.94
C LYS A 78 2.64 -8.13 10.94
N GLY A 79 2.48 -9.21 11.69
CA GLY A 79 3.44 -10.31 11.74
C GLY A 79 3.67 -10.93 10.36
N ILE A 80 2.58 -11.16 9.60
CA ILE A 80 2.67 -11.65 8.22
C ILE A 80 3.40 -10.64 7.32
N ILE A 81 2.96 -9.39 7.28
CA ILE A 81 3.53 -8.37 6.38
C ILE A 81 4.99 -8.09 6.70
N ALA A 82 5.35 -7.99 7.99
CA ALA A 82 6.72 -7.74 8.43
C ALA A 82 7.67 -8.93 8.19
N SER A 83 7.14 -10.14 7.94
CA SER A 83 7.95 -11.33 7.66
C SER A 83 8.51 -11.37 6.24
N PHE A 84 7.99 -10.55 5.32
CA PHE A 84 8.48 -10.50 3.95
C PHE A 84 9.82 -9.78 3.88
N ASP A 85 10.82 -10.47 3.33
CA ASP A 85 12.13 -9.89 3.01
C ASP A 85 11.95 -8.59 2.21
N ALA A 86 12.84 -7.62 2.40
CA ALA A 86 12.85 -6.41 1.57
C ALA A 86 13.39 -6.66 0.16
N SER A 87 14.25 -7.67 0.00
CA SER A 87 14.84 -8.05 -1.27
C SER A 87 13.82 -8.67 -2.24
N GLN A 88 14.17 -8.71 -3.53
CA GLN A 88 13.33 -9.33 -4.55
C GLN A 88 13.18 -10.85 -4.34
N GLY A 89 14.27 -11.54 -3.96
CA GLY A 89 14.33 -13.00 -3.98
C GLY A 89 13.87 -13.57 -5.33
N ASP A 90 13.05 -14.61 -5.29
CA ASP A 90 12.48 -15.26 -6.49
C ASP A 90 11.21 -14.58 -7.03
N THR A 91 10.87 -13.39 -6.52
CA THR A 91 9.67 -12.70 -6.97
C THR A 91 9.88 -12.17 -8.37
N LYS A 92 9.06 -12.66 -9.31
CA LYS A 92 9.05 -12.17 -10.69
C LYS A 92 8.69 -10.68 -10.71
N LEU A 93 9.45 -9.93 -11.49
CA LEU A 93 9.15 -8.53 -11.73
C LEU A 93 7.85 -8.40 -12.53
N LEU A 94 7.16 -7.30 -12.32
CA LEU A 94 6.13 -6.84 -13.25
C LEU A 94 6.78 -6.62 -14.63
N PHE A 95 6.08 -6.98 -15.70
CA PHE A 95 6.55 -6.85 -17.08
C PHE A 95 6.95 -5.40 -17.43
N THR A 96 6.29 -4.44 -16.78
CA THR A 96 6.56 -3.00 -16.92
C THR A 96 7.82 -2.53 -16.17
N HIS A 97 8.50 -3.39 -15.41
CA HIS A 97 9.62 -3.04 -14.55
C HIS A 97 10.89 -3.81 -14.91
N THR A 98 12.01 -3.09 -14.89
CA THR A 98 13.35 -3.66 -15.06
C THR A 98 14.09 -3.88 -13.75
N SER A 99 13.52 -3.45 -12.62
CA SER A 99 14.12 -3.57 -11.29
C SER A 99 13.05 -3.76 -10.21
N TRP A 100 13.48 -4.27 -9.04
CA TRP A 100 12.63 -4.38 -7.85
C TRP A 100 12.24 -3.01 -7.31
N THR A 101 11.02 -2.87 -6.79
CA THR A 101 10.47 -1.60 -6.30
C THR A 101 9.62 -1.80 -5.04
N CYS A 102 9.41 -0.72 -4.28
CA CYS A 102 8.50 -0.73 -3.13
C CYS A 102 7.06 -1.12 -3.50
N ALA A 103 6.59 -0.72 -4.68
CA ALA A 103 5.27 -1.13 -5.18
C ALA A 103 5.19 -2.64 -5.42
N GLN A 104 6.23 -3.25 -6.00
CA GLN A 104 6.27 -4.71 -6.21
C GLN A 104 6.36 -5.49 -4.90
N TRP A 105 7.06 -4.95 -3.90
CA TRP A 105 7.04 -5.52 -2.54
C TRP A 105 5.65 -5.49 -1.92
N VAL A 106 4.95 -4.34 -1.99
CA VAL A 106 3.56 -4.22 -1.53
C VAL A 106 2.64 -5.22 -2.24
N ILE A 107 2.76 -5.33 -3.57
CA ILE A 107 1.97 -6.29 -4.37
C ILE A 107 2.26 -7.74 -3.95
N ARG A 108 3.53 -8.08 -3.66
CA ARG A 108 3.89 -9.40 -3.14
C ARG A 108 3.23 -9.67 -1.80
N SER A 109 3.34 -8.75 -0.85
CA SER A 109 2.73 -8.90 0.48
C SER A 109 1.22 -9.05 0.40
N LEU A 110 0.54 -8.27 -0.46
CA LEU A 110 -0.91 -8.41 -0.70
C LEU A 110 -1.26 -9.73 -1.38
N GLY A 111 -0.47 -10.17 -2.36
CA GLY A 111 -0.67 -11.45 -3.02
C GLY A 111 -0.66 -12.61 -2.03
N ALA A 112 0.24 -12.60 -1.05
CA ALA A 112 0.27 -13.62 -0.01
C ALA A 112 -0.95 -13.58 0.93
N LEU A 113 -1.49 -12.39 1.23
CA LEU A 113 -2.75 -12.28 1.98
C LEU A 113 -3.92 -12.86 1.18
N VAL A 114 -3.98 -12.63 -0.13
CA VAL A 114 -5.01 -13.21 -1.00
C VAL A 114 -4.86 -14.74 -1.11
N GLU A 115 -3.65 -15.24 -1.34
CA GLU A 115 -3.35 -16.68 -1.41
C GLU A 115 -3.68 -17.39 -0.08
N GLY A 116 -3.38 -16.73 1.05
CA GLY A 116 -3.75 -17.18 2.39
C GLY A 116 -5.24 -17.03 2.74
N ARG A 117 -6.09 -16.63 1.78
CA ARG A 117 -7.53 -16.35 1.97
C ARG A 117 -7.80 -15.35 3.11
N ARG A 118 -6.86 -14.45 3.33
CA ARG A 118 -6.95 -13.35 4.30
C ARG A 118 -7.49 -12.10 3.68
N MET A 119 -7.55 -11.95 2.36
CA MET A 119 -8.15 -10.80 1.70
C MET A 119 -8.82 -11.27 0.42
N ASP A 120 -9.92 -10.63 0.03
CA ASP A 120 -10.54 -10.86 -1.27
C ASP A 120 -9.62 -10.38 -2.40
N GLY A 121 -9.77 -10.96 -3.58
CA GLY A 121 -8.81 -10.95 -4.70
C GLY A 121 -8.50 -9.61 -5.38
N ALA A 122 -8.29 -8.53 -4.63
CA ALA A 122 -7.81 -7.25 -5.13
C ALA A 122 -6.46 -7.39 -5.87
N VAL A 123 -5.63 -8.36 -5.49
CA VAL A 123 -4.36 -8.69 -6.16
C VAL A 123 -4.34 -10.18 -6.51
N THR A 124 -4.77 -10.54 -7.71
CA THR A 124 -4.61 -11.91 -8.24
C THR A 124 -3.29 -12.05 -9.01
N ALA A 125 -2.79 -13.28 -9.14
CA ALA A 125 -1.55 -13.55 -9.88
C ALA A 125 -1.56 -13.02 -11.32
N SER A 126 -2.69 -13.14 -12.03
CA SER A 126 -2.89 -12.59 -13.39
C SER A 126 -3.24 -11.11 -13.40
N GLY A 127 -3.66 -10.54 -12.27
CA GLY A 127 -4.13 -9.16 -12.14
C GLY A 127 -3.09 -8.16 -11.64
N LYS A 128 -1.86 -8.58 -11.30
CA LYS A 128 -0.85 -7.72 -10.68
C LYS A 128 -0.52 -6.46 -11.50
N GLU A 129 -0.43 -6.59 -12.83
CA GLU A 129 -0.18 -5.44 -13.72
C GLU A 129 -1.34 -4.45 -13.72
N MET A 130 -2.57 -4.96 -13.86
CA MET A 130 -3.78 -4.13 -13.83
C MET A 130 -3.94 -3.46 -12.47
N PHE A 131 -3.64 -4.17 -11.39
CA PHE A 131 -3.63 -3.61 -10.04
C PHE A 131 -2.60 -2.49 -9.91
N TYR A 132 -1.37 -2.71 -10.37
CA TYR A 132 -0.32 -1.69 -10.38
C TYR A 132 -0.76 -0.42 -11.14
N ALA A 133 -1.23 -0.60 -12.37
CA ALA A 133 -1.72 0.48 -13.22
C ALA A 133 -2.91 1.23 -12.56
N ARG A 134 -3.83 0.49 -11.95
CA ARG A 134 -5.01 1.04 -11.26
C ARG A 134 -4.62 1.91 -10.07
N ILE A 135 -3.73 1.43 -9.19
CA ILE A 135 -3.28 2.21 -8.03
C ILE A 135 -2.56 3.49 -8.47
N ASN A 136 -1.70 3.43 -9.49
CA ASN A 136 -1.04 4.61 -10.02
C ASN A 136 -2.02 5.58 -10.70
N ALA A 137 -3.02 5.08 -11.42
CA ALA A 137 -4.06 5.92 -12.03
C ALA A 137 -4.88 6.66 -10.96
N ILE A 138 -5.23 6.00 -9.86
CA ILE A 138 -5.87 6.64 -8.70
C ILE A 138 -4.93 7.71 -8.13
N GLY A 139 -3.66 7.38 -7.90
CA GLY A 139 -2.65 8.34 -7.44
C GLY A 139 -2.58 9.59 -8.31
N SER A 140 -2.53 9.42 -9.65
CA SER A 140 -2.49 10.53 -10.60
C SER A 140 -3.74 11.41 -10.52
N LYS A 141 -4.93 10.81 -10.47
CA LYS A 141 -6.19 11.55 -10.33
C LYS A 141 -6.26 12.31 -9.00
N VAL A 142 -5.73 11.75 -7.92
CA VAL A 142 -5.66 12.43 -6.61
C VAL A 142 -4.65 13.57 -6.63
N GLU A 143 -3.50 13.38 -7.27
CA GLU A 143 -2.46 14.40 -7.44
C GLU A 143 -2.94 15.59 -8.27
N GLU A 144 -3.78 15.35 -9.27
CA GLU A 144 -4.43 16.37 -10.11
C GLU A 144 -5.64 17.05 -9.43
N GLY A 145 -6.12 16.51 -8.31
CA GLY A 145 -7.33 16.99 -7.64
C GLY A 145 -8.64 16.53 -8.31
N SER A 146 -8.56 15.65 -9.29
CA SER A 146 -9.70 15.07 -10.03
C SER A 146 -10.53 14.09 -9.17
N ILE A 147 -9.96 13.55 -8.09
CA ILE A 147 -10.68 12.75 -7.08
C ILE A 147 -10.36 13.30 -5.69
N ALA A 148 -11.40 13.73 -4.98
CA ALA A 148 -11.28 14.24 -3.62
C ALA A 148 -11.06 13.13 -2.58
N GLY A 149 -11.69 11.96 -2.76
CA GLY A 149 -11.76 10.92 -1.73
C GLY A 149 -12.57 11.35 -0.51
N GLN A 150 -12.55 10.53 0.54
CA GLN A 150 -13.08 10.87 1.86
C GLN A 150 -11.94 11.31 2.78
N VAL A 151 -12.11 12.39 3.53
CA VAL A 151 -11.15 12.76 4.58
C VAL A 151 -11.55 12.04 5.87
N VAL A 152 -10.68 11.16 6.36
CA VAL A 152 -10.86 10.37 7.59
C VAL A 152 -9.71 10.72 8.52
N TYR A 153 -9.99 11.38 9.66
CA TYR A 153 -8.98 11.88 10.59
C TYR A 153 -7.84 12.68 9.92
N GLY A 154 -8.19 13.55 8.97
CA GLY A 154 -7.23 14.35 8.20
C GLY A 154 -6.51 13.59 7.08
N VAL A 155 -6.66 12.28 6.99
CA VAL A 155 -6.11 11.45 5.91
C VAL A 155 -7.09 11.40 4.74
N ARG A 156 -6.63 11.73 3.54
CA ARG A 156 -7.39 11.49 2.31
C ARG A 156 -7.40 10.00 1.99
N VAL A 157 -8.57 9.37 2.04
CA VAL A 157 -8.79 7.96 1.73
C VAL A 157 -9.64 7.84 0.47
N VAL A 158 -9.17 7.05 -0.49
CA VAL A 158 -9.87 6.76 -1.75
C VAL A 158 -10.14 5.27 -1.81
N SER A 159 -11.34 4.85 -2.23
CA SER A 159 -11.61 3.42 -2.40
C SER A 159 -10.93 2.88 -3.65
N TRP A 160 -10.33 1.69 -3.58
CA TRP A 160 -9.67 1.08 -4.74
C TRP A 160 -10.67 0.74 -5.86
N ASP A 161 -11.92 0.46 -5.51
CA ASP A 161 -13.01 0.08 -6.42
C ASP A 161 -13.72 1.27 -7.08
N VAL A 162 -13.25 2.51 -6.86
CA VAL A 162 -13.83 3.69 -7.49
C VAL A 162 -13.93 3.47 -8.99
N ASN A 163 -15.14 3.63 -9.55
CA ASN A 163 -15.37 3.50 -10.99
C ASN A 163 -14.47 4.49 -11.71
N MET A 164 -13.55 3.97 -12.53
CA MET A 164 -12.55 4.74 -13.24
C MET A 164 -12.81 4.81 -14.72
#